data_AF-A0AAN8FVV2-F1
#
_entry.id   AF-A0AAN8FVV2-F1
#
_cell.length_a   1.000
_cell.length_b   1.000
_cell.length_c   1.000
_cell.angle_alpha   90.00
_cell.angle_beta   90.00
_cell.angle_gamma   90.00
#
_symmetry.space_group_name_H-M   'P 1'
#
loop_
_entity.id
_entity.type
_entity.pdbx_description
1 polymer ?
#
loop_
_entity_poly.entity_id
_entity_poly.type
_entity_poly.pdbx_seq_one_letter_code
_entity_poly.pdbx_strand_id
1 'polypeptide(L)'
;MPRLKKHAGVRANVSKTGITPVHASNNSVEVNEEATPPSIPEKNEEPTTLPTISECNEDDTDEYYYRPLSPEPDLTVEDVMYFEYMENVASVGSSYLPWDEVSRDFPAFFERFFNRTCRYYDRFTIFPTDLSPNSENRCIYKFIIEKVQKFDDFPFTWRRFCEILINPTRYYKRMISLMRGLERVINVESTISLNSESKAKDAEEEECIQHLESLFFK
;
A
#
# COMPACT_ATOMS: atom_id res chain seq x y z
N MET A 1 -1.69 46.40 -35.46
CA MET A 1 -2.79 45.67 -34.76
C MET A 1 -2.20 44.36 -34.21
N PRO A 2 -2.47 43.91 -32.98
CA PRO A 2 -2.26 44.58 -31.69
C PRO A 2 -1.43 43.77 -30.66
N ARG A 3 -0.71 44.52 -29.80
CA ARG A 3 -0.56 44.41 -28.33
C ARG A 3 0.00 43.13 -27.66
N LEU A 4 1.29 43.17 -27.30
CA LEU A 4 1.83 42.54 -26.09
C LEU A 4 1.32 43.27 -24.84
N LYS A 5 0.70 42.54 -23.90
CA LYS A 5 0.46 43.01 -22.53
C LYS A 5 1.51 42.42 -21.59
N LYS A 6 2.29 43.31 -20.96
CA LYS A 6 3.14 43.02 -19.80
C LYS A 6 2.24 42.97 -18.55
N HIS A 7 2.39 41.96 -17.71
CA HIS A 7 1.86 41.99 -16.34
C HIS A 7 3.01 42.18 -15.36
N ALA A 8 2.92 43.29 -14.62
CA ALA A 8 3.74 43.63 -13.47
C ALA A 8 3.26 42.89 -12.22
N GLY A 9 4.18 42.64 -11.30
CA GLY A 9 3.94 41.93 -10.05
C GLY A 9 3.18 42.71 -8.99
N VAL A 10 2.85 42.00 -7.90
CA VAL A 10 2.50 42.58 -6.60
C VAL A 10 3.09 41.71 -5.49
N ARG A 11 3.71 42.38 -4.53
CA ARG A 11 4.34 41.90 -3.29
C ARG A 11 3.31 41.74 -2.16
N ALA A 12 3.62 40.79 -1.27
CA ALA A 12 3.51 40.75 0.21
C ALA A 12 2.26 41.25 0.97
N ASN A 13 1.84 40.46 1.97
CA ASN A 13 1.67 40.80 3.41
C ASN A 13 1.12 39.55 4.14
N VAL A 14 1.82 38.90 5.09
CA VAL A 14 1.97 39.18 6.53
C VAL A 14 0.66 39.46 7.27
N SER A 15 0.27 38.54 8.17
CA SER A 15 -0.32 38.73 9.53
C SER A 15 -0.60 37.32 10.11
N LYS A 16 0.14 36.76 11.09
CA LYS A 16 0.30 37.03 12.54
C LYS A 16 -0.98 36.82 13.39
N THR A 17 -0.76 36.13 14.51
CA THR A 17 -1.58 35.92 15.74
C THR A 17 -2.59 34.75 15.70
N GLY A 18 -2.80 33.95 16.75
CA GLY A 18 -2.38 34.08 18.15
C GLY A 18 -2.44 32.75 18.92
N ILE A 19 -1.66 32.74 20.00
CA ILE A 19 -1.55 31.75 21.07
C ILE A 19 -2.59 32.10 22.15
N THR A 20 -3.30 31.11 22.71
CA THR A 20 -3.40 30.89 24.17
C THR A 20 -4.07 29.53 24.51
N PRO A 21 -3.60 28.85 25.58
CA PRO A 21 -4.15 27.61 26.12
C PRO A 21 -5.05 27.87 27.35
N VAL A 22 -6.00 26.99 27.65
CA VAL A 22 -6.83 27.09 28.87
C VAL A 22 -7.12 25.71 29.47
N HIS A 23 -6.52 25.52 30.65
CA HIS A 23 -6.91 24.75 31.84
C HIS A 23 -7.27 23.25 31.78
N ALA A 24 -6.38 22.51 32.44
CA ALA A 24 -6.70 21.37 33.30
C ALA A 24 -7.70 21.76 34.42
N SER A 25 -8.57 20.83 34.79
CA SER A 25 -8.94 20.65 36.18
C SER A 25 -9.39 19.21 36.47
N ASN A 26 -8.84 18.70 37.55
CA ASN A 26 -9.09 17.40 38.17
C ASN A 26 -10.51 17.35 38.75
N ASN A 27 -11.09 16.15 38.86
CA ASN A 27 -11.79 15.82 40.09
C ASN A 27 -11.81 14.30 40.35
N SER A 28 -11.44 13.94 41.57
CA SER A 28 -11.53 12.61 42.18
C SER A 28 -12.53 12.70 43.32
N VAL A 29 -13.45 11.74 43.44
CA VAL A 29 -14.22 11.36 44.65
C VAL A 29 -14.58 9.87 44.41
N GLU A 30 -14.00 8.91 45.14
CA GLU A 30 -14.48 8.30 46.40
C GLU A 30 -15.95 7.80 46.35
N VAL A 31 -16.43 6.68 46.91
CA VAL A 31 -15.97 5.51 47.69
C VAL A 31 -17.26 4.68 47.98
N ASN A 32 -17.15 3.37 48.21
CA ASN A 32 -18.15 2.41 48.75
C ASN A 32 -19.32 1.99 47.80
N GLU A 33 -19.85 0.76 47.83
CA GLU A 33 -20.21 -0.07 48.98
C GLU A 33 -20.45 -1.55 48.57
N GLU A 34 -20.22 -2.45 49.52
CA GLU A 34 -20.36 -3.90 49.48
C GLU A 34 -21.81 -4.34 49.77
N ALA A 35 -22.40 -5.24 48.95
CA ALA A 35 -23.62 -5.96 49.33
C ALA A 35 -23.80 -7.30 48.58
N THR A 36 -23.96 -8.34 49.39
CA THR A 36 -24.18 -9.79 49.24
C THR A 36 -25.28 -10.21 48.24
N PRO A 37 -25.17 -11.42 47.62
CA PRO A 37 -26.07 -11.88 46.55
C PRO A 37 -27.44 -12.39 47.04
N PRO A 38 -28.51 -12.26 46.23
CA PRO A 38 -29.80 -12.86 46.54
C PRO A 38 -29.92 -14.32 46.09
N SER A 39 -30.59 -15.07 46.96
CA SER A 39 -30.84 -16.50 46.99
C SER A 39 -31.69 -17.07 45.84
N ILE A 40 -31.42 -18.35 45.58
CA ILE A 40 -32.13 -19.30 44.71
C ILE A 40 -33.58 -19.52 45.18
N PRO A 41 -34.54 -19.66 44.26
CA PRO A 41 -35.68 -20.55 44.45
C PRO A 41 -35.61 -21.76 43.49
N GLU A 42 -35.50 -22.91 44.13
CA GLU A 42 -35.72 -24.26 43.63
C GLU A 42 -37.17 -24.41 43.15
N LYS A 43 -37.39 -24.94 41.93
CA LYS A 43 -38.61 -25.69 41.56
C LYS A 43 -38.51 -26.39 40.21
N ASN A 44 -38.48 -27.72 40.32
CA ASN A 44 -39.22 -28.72 39.56
C ASN A 44 -38.76 -29.12 38.15
N GLU A 45 -38.20 -30.32 38.11
CA GLU A 45 -38.05 -31.25 36.99
C GLU A 45 -39.42 -31.72 36.45
N GLU A 46 -39.61 -31.72 35.12
CA GLU A 46 -40.31 -32.77 34.33
C GLU A 46 -40.20 -32.48 32.81
N PRO A 47 -40.49 -33.43 31.90
CA PRO A 47 -39.46 -34.17 31.16
C PRO A 47 -39.28 -33.73 29.70
N THR A 48 -38.07 -34.03 29.20
CA THR A 48 -37.61 -33.94 27.82
C THR A 48 -38.54 -34.63 26.83
N THR A 49 -39.20 -33.86 25.98
CA THR A 49 -39.73 -34.33 24.69
C THR A 49 -38.76 -33.92 23.58
N LEU A 50 -38.17 -34.95 22.96
CA LEU A 50 -37.31 -34.84 21.78
C LEU A 50 -38.10 -34.22 20.62
N PRO A 51 -37.58 -33.17 19.94
CA PRO A 51 -38.15 -32.77 18.67
C PRO A 51 -37.77 -33.81 17.60
N THR A 52 -38.82 -34.38 17.00
CA THR A 52 -38.80 -35.18 15.77
C THR A 52 -37.86 -34.56 14.75
N ILE A 53 -36.88 -35.35 14.32
CA ILE A 53 -35.94 -35.03 13.25
C ILE A 53 -36.77 -34.87 11.98
N SER A 54 -36.93 -33.62 11.53
CA SER A 54 -37.43 -33.30 10.20
C SER A 54 -36.41 -33.82 9.19
N GLU A 55 -36.86 -34.71 8.32
CA GLU A 55 -36.13 -35.17 7.15
C GLU A 55 -35.66 -33.96 6.35
N CYS A 56 -34.34 -33.74 6.34
CA CYS A 56 -33.70 -32.80 5.43
C CYS A 56 -33.54 -33.54 4.10
N ASN A 57 -34.24 -33.06 3.07
CA ASN A 57 -34.13 -33.57 1.71
C ASN A 57 -32.67 -33.46 1.22
N GLU A 58 -32.07 -34.61 0.92
CA GLU A 58 -30.85 -34.73 0.13
C GLU A 58 -31.24 -34.71 -1.35
N ASP A 59 -31.34 -33.52 -1.96
CA ASP A 59 -31.30 -33.37 -3.42
C ASP A 59 -31.12 -31.89 -3.78
N ASP A 60 -29.86 -31.46 -3.84
CA ASP A 60 -29.41 -30.30 -4.62
C ASP A 60 -27.88 -30.34 -4.74
N THR A 61 -27.37 -31.49 -5.17
CA THR A 61 -26.06 -31.58 -5.81
C THR A 61 -26.29 -31.52 -7.30
N ASP A 62 -26.14 -30.34 -7.91
CA ASP A 62 -25.38 -30.19 -9.13
C ASP A 62 -25.21 -28.72 -9.53
N GLU A 63 -24.05 -28.46 -10.17
CA GLU A 63 -23.79 -27.29 -11.02
C GLU A 63 -23.18 -26.03 -10.37
N TYR A 64 -22.31 -26.20 -9.37
CA TYR A 64 -21.24 -25.20 -9.18
C TYR A 64 -20.15 -25.46 -10.24
N TYR A 65 -20.28 -24.77 -11.37
CA TYR A 65 -19.37 -24.79 -12.51
C TYR A 65 -17.90 -24.97 -12.08
N TYR A 66 -17.34 -26.15 -12.38
CA TYR A 66 -15.92 -26.29 -12.66
C TYR A 66 -15.59 -25.32 -13.79
N ARG A 67 -15.14 -24.11 -13.45
CA ARG A 67 -14.45 -23.23 -14.40
C ARG A 67 -13.20 -23.99 -14.83
N PRO A 68 -13.06 -24.38 -16.11
CA PRO A 68 -11.87 -25.07 -16.58
C PRO A 68 -10.64 -24.23 -16.27
N LEU A 69 -9.68 -24.84 -15.57
CA LEU A 69 -8.37 -24.28 -15.29
C LEU A 69 -7.69 -23.99 -16.63
N SER A 70 -7.51 -22.71 -16.97
CA SER A 70 -6.50 -22.38 -17.98
C SER A 70 -5.14 -22.74 -17.38
N PRO A 71 -4.33 -23.58 -18.04
CA PRO A 71 -3.04 -24.04 -17.55
C PRO A 71 -1.96 -22.98 -17.82
N GLU A 72 -2.26 -21.71 -17.57
CA GLU A 72 -1.23 -20.67 -17.63
C GLU A 72 -0.24 -20.96 -16.50
N PRO A 73 1.08 -21.04 -16.78
CA PRO A 73 2.05 -21.12 -15.71
C PRO A 73 1.83 -19.92 -14.79
N ASP A 74 1.62 -20.18 -13.50
CA ASP A 74 1.31 -19.11 -12.54
C ASP A 74 2.49 -18.13 -12.42
N LEU A 75 3.68 -18.46 -12.92
CA LEU A 75 4.84 -17.57 -12.95
C LEU A 75 5.51 -17.60 -14.33
N THR A 76 5.81 -16.43 -14.90
CA THR A 76 6.68 -16.31 -16.08
C THR A 76 8.16 -16.26 -15.66
N VAL A 77 9.08 -16.40 -16.62
CA VAL A 77 10.52 -16.26 -16.35
C VAL A 77 10.81 -14.86 -15.79
N GLU A 78 10.18 -13.83 -16.35
CA GLU A 78 10.31 -12.44 -15.90
C GLU A 78 9.80 -12.27 -14.46
N ASP A 79 8.74 -12.99 -14.07
CA ASP A 79 8.26 -12.97 -12.69
C ASP A 79 9.28 -13.56 -11.71
N VAL A 80 9.92 -14.67 -12.09
CA VAL A 80 10.96 -15.31 -11.26
C VAL A 80 12.16 -14.38 -11.11
N MET A 81 12.65 -13.79 -12.21
CA MET A 81 13.77 -12.85 -12.19
C MET A 81 13.46 -11.61 -11.35
N TYR A 82 12.26 -11.06 -11.48
CA TYR A 82 11.85 -9.89 -10.68
C TYR A 82 11.68 -10.25 -9.20
N PHE A 83 11.24 -11.49 -8.90
CA PHE A 83 11.14 -11.98 -7.53
C PHE A 83 12.52 -12.13 -6.88
N GLU A 84 13.50 -12.72 -7.58
CA GLU A 84 14.90 -12.81 -7.11
C GLU A 84 15.50 -11.43 -6.84
N TYR A 85 15.25 -10.46 -7.73
CA TYR A 85 15.61 -9.06 -7.50
C TYR A 85 15.02 -8.52 -6.19
N MET A 86 13.72 -8.70 -5.97
CA MET A 86 13.06 -8.23 -4.76
C MET A 86 13.59 -8.91 -3.49
N GLU A 87 13.90 -10.21 -3.53
CA GLU A 87 14.50 -10.93 -2.41
C GLU A 87 15.89 -10.37 -2.05
N ASN A 88 16.69 -10.03 -3.06
CA ASN A 88 17.96 -9.36 -2.85
C ASN A 88 17.76 -7.99 -2.18
N VAL A 89 16.83 -7.17 -2.69
CA VAL A 89 16.52 -5.86 -2.10
C VAL A 89 16.01 -5.99 -0.67
N ALA A 90 15.13 -6.95 -0.38
CA ALA A 90 14.58 -7.19 0.96
C ALA A 90 15.67 -7.62 1.96
N SER A 91 16.67 -8.38 1.51
CA SER A 91 17.79 -8.84 2.35
C SER A 91 18.86 -7.77 2.56
N VAL A 92 19.37 -7.19 1.48
CA VAL A 92 20.50 -6.24 1.49
C VAL A 92 20.04 -4.82 1.83
N GLY A 93 18.88 -4.40 1.34
CA GLY A 93 18.34 -3.05 1.49
C GLY A 93 18.76 -2.06 0.40
N SER A 94 19.44 -2.52 -0.65
CA SER A 94 19.84 -1.72 -1.82
C SER A 94 19.49 -2.45 -3.12
N SER A 95 19.30 -1.68 -4.20
CA SER A 95 19.14 -2.23 -5.55
C SER A 95 20.49 -2.40 -6.24
N TYR A 96 20.67 -3.53 -6.95
CA TYR A 96 21.77 -3.71 -7.90
C TYR A 96 21.39 -3.28 -9.33
N LEU A 97 20.09 -3.02 -9.58
CA LEU A 97 19.58 -2.46 -10.83
C LEU A 97 19.37 -0.95 -10.68
N PRO A 98 19.57 -0.16 -11.75
CA PRO A 98 19.24 1.24 -11.72
C PRO A 98 17.72 1.44 -11.63
N TRP A 99 17.28 2.51 -10.98
CA TRP A 99 15.86 2.71 -10.66
C TRP A 99 14.97 2.87 -11.89
N ASP A 100 15.49 3.42 -12.97
CA ASP A 100 14.79 3.57 -14.25
C ASP A 100 14.39 2.21 -14.86
N GLU A 101 15.27 1.20 -14.78
CA GLU A 101 14.94 -0.17 -15.18
C GLU A 101 13.88 -0.78 -14.27
N VAL A 102 14.06 -0.64 -12.95
CA VAL A 102 13.14 -1.19 -11.94
C VAL A 102 11.74 -0.61 -12.11
N SER A 103 11.63 0.72 -12.24
CA SER A 103 10.36 1.45 -12.34
C SER A 103 9.67 1.26 -13.68
N ARG A 104 10.42 1.05 -14.77
CA ARG A 104 9.88 0.72 -16.09
C ARG A 104 9.22 -0.66 -16.10
N ASP A 105 9.84 -1.65 -15.47
CA ASP A 105 9.42 -3.05 -15.57
C ASP A 105 8.42 -3.43 -14.44
N PHE A 106 8.41 -2.67 -13.34
CA PHE A 106 7.53 -2.89 -12.19
C PHE A 106 6.03 -2.99 -12.53
N PRO A 107 5.43 -2.15 -13.38
CA PRO A 107 3.98 -2.20 -13.64
C PRO A 107 3.52 -3.55 -14.18
N ALA A 108 4.27 -4.12 -15.12
CA ALA A 108 3.93 -5.41 -15.72
C ALA A 108 4.05 -6.55 -14.69
N PHE A 109 5.10 -6.53 -13.88
CA PHE A 109 5.23 -7.44 -12.75
C PHE A 109 4.07 -7.29 -11.75
N PHE A 110 3.77 -6.06 -11.35
CA PHE A 110 2.78 -5.77 -10.31
C PHE A 110 1.35 -6.12 -10.76
N GLU A 111 1.03 -5.96 -12.05
CA GLU A 111 -0.23 -6.43 -12.63
C GLU A 111 -0.39 -7.95 -12.48
N ARG A 112 0.65 -8.71 -12.85
CA ARG A 112 0.64 -10.16 -12.73
C ARG A 112 0.56 -10.59 -11.26
N PHE A 113 1.35 -9.97 -10.39
CA PHE A 113 1.29 -10.16 -8.94
C PHE A 113 -0.11 -9.89 -8.39
N PHE A 114 -0.72 -8.75 -8.75
CA PHE A 114 -2.04 -8.34 -8.27
C PHE A 114 -3.09 -9.38 -8.68
N ASN A 115 -3.11 -9.78 -9.96
CA ASN A 115 -4.07 -10.76 -10.47
C ASN A 115 -3.90 -12.13 -9.80
N ARG A 116 -2.66 -12.61 -9.60
CA ARG A 116 -2.37 -13.85 -8.86
C ARG A 116 -2.87 -13.81 -7.44
N THR A 117 -2.56 -12.71 -6.77
CA THR A 117 -2.88 -12.53 -5.36
C THR A 117 -4.39 -12.42 -5.16
N CYS A 118 -5.13 -11.77 -6.06
CA CYS A 118 -6.58 -11.78 -6.05
C CYS A 118 -7.14 -13.20 -6.19
N ARG A 119 -6.66 -13.97 -7.18
CA ARG A 119 -7.08 -15.38 -7.35
C ARG A 119 -6.79 -16.22 -6.11
N TYR A 120 -5.65 -15.99 -5.46
CA TYR A 120 -5.31 -16.65 -4.20
C TYR A 120 -6.30 -16.31 -3.09
N TYR A 121 -6.56 -15.02 -2.83
CA TYR A 121 -7.49 -14.62 -1.77
C TYR A 121 -8.91 -15.10 -2.03
N ASP A 122 -9.39 -15.04 -3.28
CA ASP A 122 -10.72 -15.52 -3.66
C ASP A 122 -10.85 -17.04 -3.49
N ARG A 123 -9.76 -17.79 -3.70
CA ARG A 123 -9.77 -19.25 -3.60
C ARG A 123 -9.59 -19.77 -2.18
N PHE A 124 -8.73 -19.13 -1.39
CA PHE A 124 -8.25 -19.66 -0.12
C PHE A 124 -8.75 -18.88 1.10
N THR A 125 -9.52 -17.81 0.90
CA THR A 125 -10.12 -17.06 2.01
C THR A 125 -11.62 -16.90 1.85
N ILE A 126 -12.32 -16.73 2.97
CA ILE A 126 -13.75 -16.48 3.02
C ILE A 126 -14.14 -15.04 2.64
N PHE A 127 -13.13 -14.18 2.40
CA PHE A 127 -13.35 -12.76 2.12
C PHE A 127 -13.19 -12.53 0.62
N PRO A 128 -14.28 -12.32 -0.13
CA PRO A 128 -14.18 -12.08 -1.57
C PRO A 128 -13.41 -10.79 -1.85
N THR A 129 -12.59 -10.82 -2.89
CA THR A 129 -11.87 -9.66 -3.38
C THR A 129 -12.79 -8.81 -4.24
N ASP A 130 -13.13 -7.61 -3.79
CA ASP A 130 -13.82 -6.64 -4.65
C ASP A 130 -12.85 -6.10 -5.71
N LEU A 131 -13.18 -6.38 -6.98
CA LEU A 131 -12.44 -5.97 -8.18
C LEU A 131 -13.28 -5.08 -9.11
N SER A 132 -14.41 -4.57 -8.63
CA SER A 132 -15.22 -3.61 -9.38
C SER A 132 -14.37 -2.41 -9.82
N PRO A 133 -14.72 -1.71 -10.92
CA PRO A 133 -13.87 -0.65 -11.50
C PRO A 133 -13.45 0.46 -10.53
N ASN A 134 -14.27 0.72 -9.50
CA ASN A 134 -14.06 1.74 -8.47
C ASN A 134 -13.81 1.13 -7.08
N SER A 135 -13.56 -0.19 -7.01
CA SER A 135 -13.16 -0.85 -5.77
C SER A 135 -11.88 -0.22 -5.22
N GLU A 136 -11.78 -0.22 -3.89
CA GLU A 136 -10.60 0.31 -3.21
C GLU A 136 -9.32 -0.44 -3.65
N ASN A 137 -9.39 -1.76 -3.87
CA ASN A 137 -8.26 -2.54 -4.40
C ASN A 137 -7.76 -2.01 -5.75
N ARG A 138 -8.67 -1.69 -6.69
CA ARG A 138 -8.33 -1.14 -8.01
C ARG A 138 -7.77 0.28 -7.92
N CYS A 139 -8.32 1.10 -7.03
CA CYS A 139 -7.83 2.46 -6.80
C CYS A 139 -6.40 2.43 -6.25
N ILE A 140 -6.14 1.61 -5.23
CA ILE A 140 -4.80 1.46 -4.65
C ILE A 140 -3.81 0.88 -5.67
N TYR A 141 -4.23 -0.12 -6.45
CA TYR A 141 -3.41 -0.68 -7.52
C TYR A 141 -2.91 0.39 -8.51
N LYS A 142 -3.81 1.25 -8.99
CA LYS A 142 -3.46 2.37 -9.89
C LYS A 142 -2.52 3.35 -9.21
N PHE A 143 -2.83 3.73 -7.96
CA PHE A 143 -1.99 4.62 -7.17
C PHE A 143 -0.56 4.10 -7.04
N ILE A 144 -0.38 2.81 -6.72
CA ILE A 144 0.95 2.20 -6.57
C ILE A 144 1.75 2.29 -7.88
N ILE A 145 1.14 1.93 -9.03
CA ILE A 145 1.80 2.00 -10.33
C ILE A 145 2.24 3.43 -10.65
N GLU A 146 1.32 4.39 -10.51
CA GLU A 146 1.63 5.80 -10.76
C GLU A 146 2.70 6.33 -9.82
N LYS A 147 2.68 5.91 -8.56
CA LYS A 147 3.64 6.39 -7.55
C LYS A 147 5.04 5.88 -7.86
N VAL A 148 5.19 4.62 -8.23
CA VAL A 148 6.49 4.03 -8.60
C VAL A 148 7.11 4.74 -9.81
N GLN A 149 6.30 5.04 -10.82
CA GLN A 149 6.77 5.73 -12.02
C GLN A 149 7.13 7.21 -11.78
N LYS A 150 6.62 7.83 -10.71
CA LYS A 150 6.88 9.23 -10.35
C LYS A 150 8.13 9.42 -9.50
N PHE A 151 8.74 8.33 -8.99
CA PHE A 151 9.97 8.45 -8.22
C PHE A 151 11.15 8.75 -9.13
N ASP A 152 11.91 9.79 -8.79
CA ASP A 152 13.12 10.17 -9.52
C ASP A 152 14.31 9.24 -9.24
N ASP A 153 14.29 8.51 -8.12
CA ASP A 153 15.36 7.59 -7.69
C ASP A 153 14.80 6.50 -6.76
N PHE A 154 15.66 5.59 -6.31
CA PHE A 154 15.32 4.48 -5.42
C PHE A 154 14.66 4.95 -4.11
N PRO A 155 13.40 4.60 -3.83
CA PRO A 155 12.71 5.06 -2.62
C PRO A 155 13.23 4.33 -1.38
N PHE A 156 13.44 5.04 -0.27
CA PHE A 156 13.98 4.45 0.97
C PHE A 156 13.08 3.35 1.56
N THR A 157 11.79 3.35 1.21
CA THR A 157 10.83 2.33 1.63
C THR A 157 10.75 1.13 0.68
N TRP A 158 11.48 1.12 -0.45
CA TRP A 158 11.41 0.05 -1.44
C TRP A 158 11.75 -1.31 -0.84
N ARG A 159 12.76 -1.37 0.05
CA ARG A 159 13.07 -2.58 0.84
C ARG A 159 11.83 -3.14 1.52
N ARG A 160 11.11 -2.29 2.26
CA ARG A 160 9.92 -2.69 3.01
C ARG A 160 8.79 -3.10 2.06
N PHE A 161 8.70 -2.45 0.91
CA PHE A 161 7.73 -2.78 -0.12
C PHE A 161 7.98 -4.19 -0.68
N CYS A 162 9.23 -4.52 -1.04
CA CYS A 162 9.65 -5.85 -1.47
C CYS A 162 9.36 -6.94 -0.42
N GLU A 163 9.67 -6.68 0.86
CA GLU A 163 9.37 -7.63 1.95
C GLU A 163 7.89 -8.04 2.01
N ILE A 164 6.98 -7.10 1.75
CA ILE A 164 5.54 -7.36 1.73
C ILE A 164 5.16 -8.17 0.49
N LEU A 165 5.72 -7.84 -0.69
CA LEU A 165 5.43 -8.54 -1.95
C LEU A 165 5.93 -9.98 -2.00
N ILE A 166 7.05 -10.28 -1.35
CA ILE A 166 7.62 -11.65 -1.28
C ILE A 166 6.70 -12.56 -0.46
N ASN A 167 6.13 -12.05 0.64
CA ASN A 167 5.33 -12.84 1.58
C ASN A 167 3.98 -12.17 1.90
N PRO A 168 3.09 -11.99 0.90
CA PRO A 168 1.88 -11.19 1.05
C PRO A 168 0.90 -11.78 2.08
N THR A 169 0.84 -13.11 2.19
CA THR A 169 -0.10 -13.84 3.03
C THR A 169 0.38 -14.01 4.47
N ARG A 170 1.66 -13.72 4.75
CA ARG A 170 2.25 -13.93 6.08
C ARG A 170 1.63 -13.02 7.15
N TYR A 171 1.33 -11.77 6.77
CA TYR A 171 0.83 -10.75 7.69
C TYR A 171 -0.55 -10.22 7.33
N TYR A 172 -0.97 -10.40 6.07
CA TYR A 172 -2.25 -9.91 5.59
C TYR A 172 -3.15 -11.08 5.24
N LYS A 173 -4.31 -11.17 5.91
CA LYS A 173 -5.30 -12.26 5.68
C LYS A 173 -6.35 -11.88 4.63
N ARG A 174 -6.36 -10.63 4.18
CA ARG A 174 -7.34 -10.11 3.22
C ARG A 174 -6.62 -9.27 2.18
N MET A 175 -7.07 -9.37 0.92
CA MET A 175 -6.52 -8.60 -0.19
C MET A 175 -6.49 -7.10 0.10
N ILE A 176 -7.60 -6.54 0.60
CA ILE A 176 -7.65 -5.10 0.90
C ILE A 176 -6.66 -4.66 1.98
N SER A 177 -6.38 -5.54 2.95
CA SER A 177 -5.42 -5.25 4.03
C SER A 177 -3.99 -5.26 3.49
N LEU A 178 -3.68 -6.17 2.56
CA LEU A 178 -2.41 -6.18 1.83
C LEU A 178 -2.25 -4.89 1.01
N MET A 179 -3.26 -4.52 0.20
CA MET A 179 -3.20 -3.34 -0.65
C MET A 179 -2.98 -2.06 0.15
N ARG A 180 -3.71 -1.85 1.26
CA ARG A 180 -3.48 -0.72 2.17
C ARG A 180 -2.10 -0.73 2.81
N GLY A 181 -1.56 -1.92 3.08
CA GLY A 181 -0.19 -2.09 3.57
C GLY A 181 0.85 -1.58 2.56
N LEU A 182 0.70 -2.01 1.30
CA LEU A 182 1.54 -1.58 0.18
C LEU A 182 1.41 -0.07 -0.07
N GLU A 183 0.19 0.47 -0.09
CA GLU A 183 -0.09 1.90 -0.26
C GLU A 183 0.66 2.75 0.77
N ARG A 184 0.54 2.38 2.06
CA ARG A 184 1.18 3.13 3.14
C ARG A 184 2.70 3.14 3.03
N VAL A 185 3.29 2.05 2.58
CA VAL A 185 4.76 1.93 2.44
C VAL A 185 5.27 2.71 1.24
N ILE A 186 4.53 2.72 0.12
CA ILE A 186 4.97 3.40 -1.09
C ILE A 186 4.63 4.90 -1.09
N ASN A 187 3.68 5.35 -0.27
CA ASN A 187 3.28 6.75 -0.21
C ASN A 187 4.29 7.61 0.58
N VAL A 188 5.50 7.74 0.03
CA VAL A 188 6.55 8.61 0.54
C VAL A 188 6.88 9.71 -0.46
N GLU A 189 7.40 10.83 0.02
CA GLU A 189 7.80 11.96 -0.84
C GLU A 189 9.29 11.98 -1.17
N SER A 190 10.12 11.25 -0.41
CA SER A 190 11.58 11.24 -0.58
C SER A 190 12.09 9.96 -1.24
N THR A 191 13.05 10.13 -2.13
CA THR A 191 13.90 9.06 -2.68
C THR A 191 15.30 9.20 -2.12
N ILE A 192 16.05 8.09 -2.02
CA ILE A 192 17.47 8.16 -1.67
C ILE A 192 18.18 8.53 -2.97
N SER A 193 18.65 9.79 -3.08
CA SER A 193 19.54 10.15 -4.16
C SER A 193 20.86 9.39 -4.00
N LEU A 194 21.07 8.32 -4.77
CA LEU A 194 22.39 7.67 -4.85
C LEU A 194 23.41 8.56 -5.58
N ASN A 195 22.91 9.62 -6.23
CA ASN A 195 23.62 10.52 -7.13
C ASN A 195 23.97 11.91 -6.56
N SER A 196 24.22 12.02 -5.24
CA SER A 196 24.72 13.31 -4.70
C SER A 196 26.08 13.73 -5.31
N GLU A 197 26.89 12.77 -5.75
CA GLU A 197 28.17 13.03 -6.43
C GLU A 197 28.04 13.36 -7.92
N SER A 198 26.99 12.90 -8.62
CA SER A 198 26.85 13.19 -10.05
C SER A 198 26.31 14.61 -10.28
N LYS A 199 25.36 15.08 -9.45
CA LYS A 199 24.87 16.46 -9.54
C LYS A 199 25.93 17.51 -9.22
N ALA A 200 26.91 17.17 -8.39
CA ALA A 200 28.05 18.04 -8.11
C ALA A 200 28.97 18.15 -9.34
N LYS A 201 29.23 17.03 -10.03
CA LYS A 201 30.03 17.01 -11.26
C LYS A 201 29.35 17.74 -12.41
N ASP A 202 28.03 17.56 -12.56
CA ASP A 202 27.26 18.26 -13.60
C ASP A 202 27.27 19.79 -13.36
N ALA A 203 27.20 20.22 -12.10
CA ALA A 203 27.28 21.64 -11.74
C ALA A 203 28.69 22.23 -11.94
N GLU A 204 29.75 21.49 -11.60
CA GLU A 204 31.14 21.90 -11.81
C GLU A 204 31.50 21.95 -13.31
N GLU A 205 31.00 21.00 -14.10
CA GLU A 205 31.24 20.93 -15.54
C GLU A 205 30.53 22.07 -16.28
N GLU A 206 29.31 22.44 -15.87
CA GLU A 206 28.57 23.56 -16.44
C GLU A 206 29.18 24.93 -16.06
N GLU A 207 29.73 25.08 -14.85
CA GLU A 207 30.51 26.26 -14.46
C GLU A 207 31.83 26.36 -15.25
N CYS A 208 32.47 25.23 -15.52
CA CYS A 208 33.70 25.17 -16.32
C CYS A 208 33.45 25.52 -17.80
N ILE A 209 32.32 25.07 -18.37
CA ILE A 209 31.91 25.42 -19.74
C ILE A 209 31.61 26.92 -19.84
N GLN A 210 30.85 27.48 -18.90
CA GLN A 210 30.56 28.93 -18.88
C GLN A 210 31.83 29.78 -18.73
N HIS A 211 32.79 29.32 -17.91
CA HIS A 211 34.08 29.98 -17.77
C HIS A 211 34.88 29.97 -19.08
N LEU A 212 34.94 28.83 -19.77
CA LEU A 212 35.65 28.69 -21.05
C LEU A 212 35.00 29.53 -22.16
N GLU A 213 33.67 29.56 -22.25
CA GLU A 213 32.96 30.40 -23.23
C GLU A 213 33.25 31.90 -23.01
N SER A 214 33.35 32.33 -21.75
CA SER A 214 33.69 33.73 -21.41
C SER A 214 35.11 34.15 -21.79
N LEU A 215 36.03 33.18 -21.92
CA LEU A 215 37.43 33.39 -22.31
C LEU A 215 37.61 33.47 -23.83
N PHE A 216 36.79 32.76 -24.60
CA PHE A 216 36.93 32.68 -26.05
C PHE A 216 36.05 33.68 -26.83
N PHE A 217 34.89 34.07 -26.31
CA PHE A 217 33.93 34.92 -27.04
C PHE A 217 33.93 36.39 -26.61
N LYS A 218 35.10 36.94 -26.26
CA LYS A 218 35.28 38.34 -25.87
C LYS A 218 35.75 39.24 -27.01
#